data_AF-A0A0G0TEW3-F1
#
_entry.id   AF-A0A0G0TEW3-F1
#
_cell.length_a   1.000
_cell.length_b   1.000
_cell.length_c   1.000
_cell.angle_alpha   90.00
_cell.angle_beta   90.00
_cell.angle_gamma   90.00
#
_symmetry.space_group_name_H-M   'P 1'
#
loop_
_entity.id
_entity.type
_entity.pdbx_description
1 polymer ?
#
loop_
_entity_poly.entity_id
_entity_poly.type
_entity_poly.pdbx_seq_one_letter_code
_entity_poly.pdbx_strand_id
1 'polypeptide(L)'
;MIEIFRLTKYVLFQTVGFTILIAGAIAAAIMFVFFLYRWFSIPKKVLIPIVSVFFLGVFLVVFSSQGIPQSFKFPLFLKTFGPSTGPELPFKNISVFFRQLKNMEHVADIAKLPDDIPPPIKRNYPETVKVEMTAKEVVGEMADGVTFNYWTFDGRVPGPMIRVREGDTVELTLKNDPSSVHHHSIDLHAVNGPGGGHGATKVAPGESKTFKFKALNPGLYVYHCAHPNVATHMAHGMYGMILVEPEAGLPEVDKEFYVMQGEFYSAGGLGKKGLQIFDAKKMINGQPEYIVFNGKTNSLNPDNMKVNVGDTVRFFVGNGGVNLISSFHLIGEIFDKVYPEASIGGDYHYNVQTTLIPAGGAAITEFKMDVPGNYILVDHALARLDRGAWGVMIAEGEENLEIFDPMMDPLADDGHSHTH
;
A
#
# COMPACT_ATOMS: atom_id res chain seq x y z
N MET A 1 30.30 18.48 9.17
CA MET A 1 31.47 18.59 8.24
C MET A 1 31.92 17.26 7.64
N ILE A 2 31.96 16.14 8.39
CA ILE A 2 32.38 14.82 7.87
C ILE A 2 31.42 14.26 6.80
N GLU A 3 30.12 14.51 6.92
CA GLU A 3 29.11 14.06 5.93
C GLU A 3 29.18 14.82 4.60
N ILE A 4 29.38 16.15 4.65
CA ILE A 4 29.60 16.97 3.44
C ILE A 4 30.86 16.51 2.71
N PHE A 5 31.92 16.13 3.45
CA PHE A 5 33.14 15.59 2.88
C PHE A 5 32.92 14.22 2.21
N ARG A 6 32.11 13.33 2.80
CA ARG A 6 31.72 12.04 2.20
C ARG A 6 30.83 12.23 0.95
N LEU A 7 29.87 13.13 1.00
CA LEU A 7 28.99 13.46 -0.12
C LEU A 7 29.77 14.08 -1.28
N THR A 8 30.67 15.02 -0.98
CA THR A 8 31.54 15.65 -1.99
C THR A 8 32.46 14.61 -2.62
N LYS A 9 33.06 13.71 -1.82
CA LYS A 9 33.92 12.62 -2.33
C LYS A 9 33.13 11.61 -3.18
N TYR A 10 31.89 11.29 -2.79
CA TYR A 10 30.99 10.42 -3.55
C TYR A 10 30.57 11.03 -4.88
N VAL A 11 30.17 12.30 -4.88
CA VAL A 11 29.80 13.04 -6.10
C VAL A 11 31.01 13.19 -7.02
N LEU A 12 32.20 13.52 -6.49
CA LEU A 12 33.41 13.65 -7.30
C LEU A 12 33.82 12.30 -7.91
N PHE A 13 33.81 11.20 -7.14
CA PHE A 13 34.16 9.87 -7.68
C PHE A 13 33.16 9.35 -8.69
N GLN A 14 31.86 9.55 -8.45
CA GLN A 14 30.80 9.16 -9.38
C GLN A 14 30.88 10.01 -10.66
N THR A 15 30.89 11.34 -10.58
CA THR A 15 30.85 12.19 -11.78
C THR A 15 32.16 12.18 -12.57
N VAL A 16 33.31 12.29 -11.91
CA VAL A 16 34.62 12.27 -12.58
C VAL A 16 34.96 10.86 -13.05
N GLY A 17 34.69 9.83 -12.25
CA GLY A 17 34.90 8.43 -12.65
C GLY A 17 34.04 8.05 -13.85
N PHE A 18 32.78 8.49 -13.88
CA PHE A 18 31.86 8.24 -15.00
C PHE A 18 32.28 8.97 -16.27
N THR A 19 32.74 10.22 -16.15
CA THR A 19 33.24 11.00 -17.30
C THR A 19 34.50 10.39 -17.91
N ILE A 20 35.44 9.93 -17.06
CA ILE A 20 36.65 9.25 -17.51
C ILE A 20 36.32 7.91 -18.19
N LEU A 21 35.35 7.16 -17.66
CA LEU A 21 34.94 5.87 -18.22
C LEU A 21 34.25 6.02 -19.58
N ILE A 22 33.40 7.04 -19.76
CA ILE A 22 32.79 7.37 -21.05
C ILE A 22 33.85 7.82 -22.05
N ALA A 23 34.75 8.73 -21.65
CA ALA A 23 35.82 9.20 -22.52
C ALA A 23 36.76 8.06 -22.95
N GLY A 24 37.09 7.16 -22.03
CA GLY A 24 37.88 5.96 -22.29
C GLY A 24 37.19 4.99 -23.24
N ALA A 25 35.89 4.75 -23.06
CA ALA A 25 35.10 3.91 -23.96
C ALA A 25 35.00 4.49 -25.37
N ILE A 26 34.81 5.81 -25.51
CA ILE A 26 34.79 6.52 -26.80
C ILE A 26 36.16 6.45 -27.46
N ALA A 27 37.25 6.66 -26.72
CA ALA A 27 38.60 6.56 -27.26
C ALA A 27 38.93 5.14 -27.73
N ALA A 28 38.55 4.11 -26.95
CA ALA A 28 38.69 2.71 -27.34
C ALA A 28 37.86 2.38 -28.59
N ALA A 29 36.65 2.93 -28.71
CA ALA A 29 35.81 2.81 -29.90
C ALA A 29 36.49 3.35 -31.15
N ILE A 30 37.01 4.58 -31.06
CA ILE A 30 37.68 5.26 -32.16
C ILE A 30 38.92 4.49 -32.58
N MET A 31 39.73 4.02 -31.62
CA MET A 31 40.92 3.21 -31.92
C MET A 31 40.56 1.86 -32.55
N PHE A 32 39.49 1.21 -32.09
CA PHE A 32 39.03 -0.07 -32.65
C PHE A 32 38.50 0.08 -34.08
N VAL A 33 37.75 1.16 -34.38
CA VAL A 33 37.33 1.51 -35.75
C VAL A 33 38.54 1.75 -36.64
N PHE A 34 39.50 2.53 -36.15
CA PHE A 34 40.72 2.85 -36.90
C PHE A 34 41.54 1.60 -37.20
N PHE A 35 41.66 0.69 -36.24
CA PHE A 35 42.35 -0.59 -36.38
C PHE A 35 41.64 -1.50 -37.40
N LEU A 36 40.32 -1.67 -37.29
CA LEU A 36 39.54 -2.48 -38.24
C LEU A 36 39.58 -1.91 -39.66
N TYR A 37 39.50 -0.59 -39.79
CA TYR A 37 39.60 0.09 -41.09
C TYR A 37 40.97 -0.14 -41.75
N ARG A 38 42.06 -0.03 -40.98
CA ARG A 38 43.43 -0.15 -41.51
C ARG A 38 43.84 -1.59 -41.82
N TRP A 39 43.30 -2.57 -41.09
CA TRP A 39 43.70 -3.98 -41.24
C TRP A 39 42.82 -4.76 -42.22
N PHE A 40 41.53 -4.42 -42.37
CA PHE A 40 40.58 -5.22 -43.15
C PHE A 40 39.99 -4.50 -44.38
N SER A 41 40.38 -3.25 -44.66
CA SER A 41 39.93 -2.48 -45.84
C SER A 41 38.40 -2.41 -46.01
N ILE A 42 37.66 -2.49 -44.91
CA ILE A 42 36.18 -2.49 -44.93
C ILE A 42 35.69 -1.09 -45.33
N PRO A 43 34.74 -0.96 -46.28
CA PRO A 43 34.18 0.33 -46.68
C PRO A 43 33.56 1.07 -45.49
N LYS A 44 33.83 2.38 -45.37
CA LYS A 44 33.32 3.23 -44.27
C LYS A 44 31.79 3.15 -44.11
N LYS A 45 31.06 2.97 -45.21
CA LYS A 45 29.59 2.82 -45.24
C LYS A 45 29.08 1.55 -44.52
N VAL A 46 29.94 0.56 -44.30
CA VAL A 46 29.62 -0.71 -43.63
C VAL A 46 30.19 -0.75 -42.21
N LEU A 47 31.42 -0.23 -42.03
CA LEU A 47 32.10 -0.25 -40.73
C LEU A 47 31.44 0.67 -39.70
N ILE A 48 31.03 1.88 -40.09
CA ILE A 48 30.43 2.86 -39.18
C ILE A 48 29.12 2.33 -38.56
N PRO A 49 28.16 1.76 -39.32
CA PRO A 49 26.96 1.15 -38.74
C PRO A 49 27.28 -0.01 -37.77
N ILE A 50 28.19 -0.92 -38.15
CA ILE A 50 28.53 -2.09 -37.32
C ILE A 50 29.11 -1.66 -35.97
N VAL A 51 30.05 -0.71 -35.99
CA VAL A 51 30.64 -0.19 -34.76
C VAL A 51 29.60 0.60 -33.96
N SER A 52 28.77 1.40 -34.62
CA SER A 52 27.72 2.15 -33.93
C SER A 52 26.74 1.21 -33.23
N VAL A 53 26.37 0.08 -33.86
CA VAL A 53 25.53 -0.96 -33.25
C VAL A 53 26.25 -1.66 -32.09
N PHE A 54 27.54 -1.97 -32.24
CA PHE A 54 28.33 -2.58 -31.17
C PHE A 54 28.43 -1.65 -29.95
N PHE A 55 28.78 -0.37 -30.14
CA PHE A 55 28.87 0.60 -29.05
C PHE A 55 27.51 0.99 -28.48
N LEU A 56 26.45 1.01 -29.29
CA LEU A 56 25.08 1.10 -28.80
C LEU A 56 24.73 -0.12 -27.94
N GLY A 57 25.14 -1.33 -28.34
CA GLY A 57 24.99 -2.55 -27.54
C GLY A 57 25.75 -2.50 -26.21
N VAL A 58 27.02 -2.08 -26.23
CA VAL A 58 27.83 -1.90 -25.01
C VAL A 58 27.26 -0.79 -24.13
N PHE A 59 26.83 0.34 -24.72
CA PHE A 59 26.15 1.43 -24.01
C PHE A 59 24.86 0.91 -23.37
N LEU A 60 24.03 0.18 -24.09
CA LEU A 60 22.83 -0.43 -23.54
C LEU A 60 23.16 -1.45 -22.44
N VAL A 61 24.22 -2.26 -22.53
CA VAL A 61 24.60 -3.21 -21.47
C VAL A 61 25.13 -2.51 -20.23
N VAL A 62 26.08 -1.57 -20.37
CA VAL A 62 26.67 -0.81 -19.27
C VAL A 62 25.63 0.08 -18.60
N PHE A 63 24.80 0.78 -19.36
CA PHE A 63 23.75 1.65 -18.80
C PHE A 63 22.50 0.88 -18.38
N SER A 64 22.22 -0.30 -18.94
CA SER A 64 21.17 -1.18 -18.39
C SER A 64 21.54 -1.72 -17.02
N SER A 65 22.84 -1.92 -16.75
CA SER A 65 23.32 -2.29 -15.41
C SER A 65 23.14 -1.16 -14.38
N GLN A 66 22.91 0.08 -14.84
CA GLN A 66 22.65 1.27 -14.02
C GLN A 66 21.20 1.77 -14.12
N GLY A 67 20.29 1.07 -14.83
CA GLY A 67 18.89 1.51 -14.87
C GLY A 67 18.08 1.20 -16.14
N ILE A 68 18.19 0.01 -16.74
CA ILE A 68 16.96 -0.57 -17.28
C ILE A 68 16.39 -1.39 -16.12
N PRO A 69 15.30 -0.94 -15.47
CA PRO A 69 14.78 -1.73 -14.38
C PRO A 69 14.31 -3.05 -14.98
N GLN A 70 14.77 -4.16 -14.37
CA GLN A 70 14.33 -5.51 -14.74
C GLN A 70 12.80 -5.67 -14.66
N SER A 71 12.10 -4.68 -14.08
CA SER A 71 10.66 -4.55 -13.91
C SER A 71 9.86 -4.14 -15.16
N PHE A 72 10.50 -3.82 -16.31
CA PHE A 72 9.75 -3.81 -17.59
C PHE A 72 9.36 -5.21 -18.07
N LYS A 73 9.70 -6.22 -17.28
CA LYS A 73 9.24 -7.58 -17.41
C LYS A 73 8.27 -7.83 -16.26
N PHE A 74 6.98 -8.02 -16.54
CA PHE A 74 6.52 -9.37 -16.22
C PHE A 74 7.46 -10.25 -17.03
N PRO A 75 8.23 -11.17 -16.42
CA PRO A 75 9.04 -12.08 -17.22
C PRO A 75 8.13 -12.55 -18.35
N LEU A 76 8.53 -12.38 -19.62
CA LEU A 76 7.76 -12.86 -20.78
C LEU A 76 7.44 -14.38 -20.67
N PHE A 77 8.03 -15.03 -19.66
CA PHE A 77 7.93 -16.41 -19.26
C PHE A 77 7.43 -16.60 -17.81
N LEU A 78 6.89 -15.57 -17.13
CA LEU A 78 6.27 -15.73 -15.81
C LEU A 78 4.92 -16.41 -16.02
N LYS A 79 4.95 -17.72 -15.91
CA LYS A 79 3.74 -18.53 -15.89
C LYS A 79 3.15 -18.45 -14.48
N THR A 80 2.05 -17.72 -14.33
CA THR A 80 1.23 -17.81 -13.13
C THR A 80 0.24 -18.97 -13.31
N PHE A 81 -0.14 -19.62 -12.22
CA PHE A 81 -1.11 -20.73 -12.21
C PHE A 81 -2.46 -20.33 -11.60
N GLY A 82 -2.67 -19.03 -11.38
CA GLY A 82 -3.94 -18.50 -10.89
C GLY A 82 -5.04 -18.53 -11.96
N PRO A 83 -6.30 -18.28 -11.58
CA PRO A 83 -7.47 -18.33 -12.48
C PRO A 83 -7.50 -17.22 -13.53
N SER A 84 -6.57 -16.26 -13.45
CA SER A 84 -6.40 -15.16 -14.41
C SER A 84 -5.57 -15.60 -15.62
N THR A 85 -5.82 -15.01 -16.79
CA THR A 85 -5.07 -15.24 -18.05
C THR A 85 -3.68 -14.64 -18.00
N GLY A 86 -2.83 -15.08 -17.07
CA GLY A 86 -1.47 -14.57 -16.89
C GLY A 86 -1.42 -13.05 -16.68
N PRO A 87 -0.22 -12.48 -16.59
CA PRO A 87 -0.08 -11.03 -16.68
C PRO A 87 -0.57 -10.55 -18.05
N GLU A 88 -1.54 -9.64 -18.06
CA GLU A 88 -1.86 -8.87 -19.25
C GLU A 88 -0.69 -7.92 -19.49
N LEU A 89 0.38 -8.43 -20.10
CA LEU A 89 1.57 -7.66 -20.43
C LEU A 89 1.16 -6.56 -21.39
N PRO A 90 1.21 -5.29 -20.98
CA PRO A 90 0.57 -4.28 -21.74
C PRO A 90 1.65 -3.51 -22.47
N PHE A 91 2.26 -4.08 -23.51
CA PHE A 91 3.12 -3.24 -24.37
C PHE A 91 2.33 -2.03 -24.90
N LYS A 92 1.01 -2.20 -25.10
CA LYS A 92 0.06 -1.11 -25.33
C LYS A 92 -0.06 -0.19 -24.11
N ASN A 93 -0.35 -0.70 -22.91
CA ASN A 93 -0.59 0.15 -21.73
C ASN A 93 0.68 0.77 -21.13
N ILE A 94 1.89 0.29 -21.39
CA ILE A 94 3.12 0.98 -20.97
C ILE A 94 3.24 2.31 -21.73
N SER A 95 3.04 2.28 -23.05
CA SER A 95 3.06 3.50 -23.87
C SER A 95 1.92 4.46 -23.52
N VAL A 96 0.75 3.93 -23.16
CA VAL A 96 -0.40 4.70 -22.72
C VAL A 96 -0.18 5.26 -21.31
N PHE A 97 0.36 4.46 -20.39
CA PHE A 97 0.74 4.86 -19.03
C PHE A 97 1.72 6.03 -19.08
N PHE A 98 2.81 5.95 -19.84
CA PHE A 98 3.75 7.10 -19.93
C PHE A 98 3.13 8.34 -20.60
N ARG A 99 2.16 8.18 -21.50
CA ARG A 99 1.41 9.31 -22.06
C ARG A 99 0.43 9.91 -21.05
N GLN A 100 -0.24 9.08 -20.25
CA GLN A 100 -1.23 9.48 -19.26
C GLN A 100 -0.62 9.85 -17.92
N LEU A 101 0.61 9.44 -17.60
CA LEU A 101 1.28 9.74 -16.33
C LEU A 101 1.37 11.25 -16.08
N LYS A 102 1.54 12.04 -17.15
CA LYS A 102 1.52 13.51 -17.06
C LYS A 102 0.14 14.09 -16.72
N ASN A 103 -0.91 13.32 -16.97
CA ASN A 103 -2.31 13.70 -16.77
C ASN A 103 -2.94 12.99 -15.56
N MET A 104 -2.24 12.04 -14.93
CA MET A 104 -2.70 11.40 -13.70
C MET A 104 -2.73 12.44 -12.59
N GLU A 105 -3.76 12.37 -11.78
CA GLU A 105 -3.86 13.22 -10.60
C GLU A 105 -2.75 12.86 -9.62
N HIS A 106 -2.07 13.88 -9.11
CA HIS A 106 -1.18 13.76 -7.97
C HIS A 106 -1.97 14.11 -6.71
N VAL A 107 -2.26 13.11 -5.89
CA VAL A 107 -2.96 13.34 -4.63
C VAL A 107 -1.97 13.83 -3.58
N ALA A 108 -2.34 14.89 -2.86
CA ALA A 108 -1.51 15.48 -1.81
C ALA A 108 -1.31 14.51 -0.64
N ASP A 109 -2.34 13.71 -0.33
CA ASP A 109 -2.25 12.63 0.63
C ASP A 109 -3.00 11.42 0.09
N ILE A 110 -2.34 10.26 0.06
CA ILE A 110 -2.95 9.00 -0.35
C ILE A 110 -3.67 8.32 0.81
N ALA A 111 -3.29 8.62 2.05
CA ALA A 111 -3.86 7.97 3.22
C ALA A 111 -5.32 8.36 3.41
N LYS A 112 -6.15 7.36 3.73
CA LYS A 112 -7.46 7.58 4.35
C LYS A 112 -7.24 7.89 5.83
N LEU A 113 -7.92 8.92 6.33
CA LEU A 113 -7.87 9.26 7.75
C LEU A 113 -8.47 8.12 8.58
N PRO A 114 -7.85 7.77 9.72
CA PRO A 114 -8.30 6.65 10.52
C PRO A 114 -9.63 6.92 11.23
N ASP A 115 -10.02 8.17 11.46
CA ASP A 115 -11.30 8.55 12.07
C ASP A 115 -12.43 8.81 11.06
N ASP A 116 -12.14 8.70 9.75
CA ASP A 116 -13.12 8.87 8.68
C ASP A 116 -13.93 7.58 8.47
N ILE A 117 -14.83 7.36 9.43
CA ILE A 117 -15.71 6.19 9.56
C ILE A 117 -17.16 6.67 9.56
N PRO A 118 -18.08 5.98 8.87
CA PRO A 118 -19.50 6.29 8.99
C PRO A 118 -20.00 6.07 10.43
N PRO A 119 -20.91 6.94 10.94
CA PRO A 119 -21.40 6.83 12.31
C PRO A 119 -22.22 5.55 12.55
N PRO A 120 -22.35 5.09 13.81
CA PRO A 120 -23.21 3.95 14.15
C PRO A 120 -24.64 4.07 13.66
N ILE A 121 -25.18 2.96 13.16
CA ILE A 121 -26.52 2.91 12.60
C ILE A 121 -27.56 2.88 13.72
N LYS A 122 -28.38 3.94 13.82
CA LYS A 122 -29.40 4.08 14.88
C LYS A 122 -30.77 3.47 14.54
N ARG A 123 -30.98 3.03 13.30
CA ARG A 123 -32.26 2.46 12.86
C ARG A 123 -32.38 0.98 13.21
N ASN A 124 -33.61 0.53 13.40
CA ASN A 124 -33.97 -0.84 13.78
C ASN A 124 -34.73 -1.59 12.67
N TYR A 125 -34.66 -1.12 11.42
CA TYR A 125 -35.28 -1.74 10.26
C TYR A 125 -34.30 -1.80 9.08
N PRO A 126 -34.41 -2.79 8.18
CA PRO A 126 -33.59 -2.86 6.97
C PRO A 126 -34.05 -1.81 5.94
N GLU A 127 -33.11 -1.27 5.16
CA GLU A 127 -33.42 -0.36 4.05
C GLU A 127 -32.60 -0.66 2.79
N THR A 128 -32.84 0.11 1.73
CA THR A 128 -31.94 0.12 0.56
C THR A 128 -30.88 1.20 0.74
N VAL A 129 -29.64 0.79 1.01
CA VAL A 129 -28.50 1.69 1.15
C VAL A 129 -27.81 1.84 -0.20
N LYS A 130 -27.73 3.07 -0.71
CA LYS A 130 -27.03 3.37 -1.95
C LYS A 130 -25.58 3.72 -1.66
N VAL A 131 -24.66 3.02 -2.31
CA VAL A 131 -23.23 3.25 -2.21
C VAL A 131 -22.71 3.60 -3.60
N GLU A 132 -22.04 4.73 -3.73
CA GLU A 132 -21.32 5.09 -4.94
C GLU A 132 -19.83 5.14 -4.66
N MET A 133 -19.04 4.56 -5.54
CA MET A 133 -17.60 4.49 -5.41
C MET A 133 -16.94 4.66 -6.77
N THR A 134 -15.82 5.37 -6.83
CA THR A 134 -15.08 5.64 -8.05
C THR A 134 -13.71 4.99 -7.99
N ALA A 135 -13.48 3.99 -8.84
CA ALA A 135 -12.14 3.48 -9.08
C ALA A 135 -11.31 4.54 -9.83
N LYS A 136 -10.13 4.87 -9.29
CA LYS A 136 -9.26 5.92 -9.85
C LYS A 136 -7.79 5.58 -9.70
N GLU A 137 -7.03 5.81 -10.75
CA GLU A 137 -5.57 5.71 -10.74
C GLU A 137 -4.93 7.08 -10.47
N VAL A 138 -4.10 7.16 -9.44
CA VAL A 138 -3.46 8.40 -8.97
C VAL A 138 -1.98 8.18 -8.71
N VAL A 139 -1.21 9.26 -8.61
CA VAL A 139 0.15 9.23 -8.07
C VAL A 139 0.11 9.82 -6.66
N GLY A 140 0.63 9.08 -5.69
CA GLY A 140 0.67 9.50 -4.29
C GLY A 140 2.04 9.26 -3.67
N GLU A 141 2.29 9.88 -2.52
CA GLU A 141 3.50 9.66 -1.74
C GLU A 141 3.34 8.46 -0.79
N MET A 142 4.25 7.50 -0.89
CA MET A 142 4.33 6.29 -0.06
C MET A 142 5.19 6.50 1.19
N ALA A 143 6.27 7.26 1.03
CA ALA A 143 7.25 7.63 2.06
C ALA A 143 7.99 8.89 1.60
N ASP A 144 8.78 9.54 2.47
CA ASP A 144 9.47 10.81 2.15
C ASP A 144 10.18 10.81 0.79
N GLY A 145 9.62 11.55 -0.16
CA GLY A 145 10.11 11.69 -1.52
C GLY A 145 9.99 10.43 -2.39
N VAL A 146 9.26 9.40 -1.94
CA VAL A 146 9.00 8.14 -2.65
C VAL A 146 7.55 8.14 -3.11
N THR A 147 7.31 8.23 -4.42
CA THR A 147 5.96 8.23 -4.97
C THR A 147 5.63 6.91 -5.64
N PHE A 148 4.36 6.51 -5.62
CA PHE A 148 3.88 5.28 -6.23
C PHE A 148 2.63 5.58 -7.08
N ASN A 149 2.41 4.78 -8.12
CA ASN A 149 1.14 4.81 -8.84
C ASN A 149 0.14 3.94 -8.08
N TYR A 150 -0.86 4.55 -7.49
CA TYR A 150 -1.90 3.86 -6.75
C TYR A 150 -3.13 3.67 -7.62
N TRP A 151 -3.77 2.53 -7.45
CA TRP A 151 -5.10 2.28 -7.95
C TRP A 151 -6.00 2.25 -6.72
N THR A 152 -7.03 3.08 -6.71
CA THR A 152 -7.76 3.41 -5.49
C THR A 152 -9.24 3.27 -5.70
N PHE A 153 -9.96 3.16 -4.58
CA PHE A 153 -11.37 3.48 -4.52
C PHE A 153 -11.49 4.86 -3.84
N ASP A 154 -12.06 5.83 -4.55
CA ASP A 154 -12.21 7.24 -4.15
C ASP A 154 -10.89 7.97 -3.83
N GLY A 155 -9.82 7.66 -4.55
CA GLY A 155 -8.57 8.42 -4.51
C GLY A 155 -7.70 8.20 -3.26
N ARG A 156 -8.09 7.27 -2.38
CA ARG A 156 -7.41 7.00 -1.10
C ARG A 156 -7.12 5.52 -0.89
N VAL A 157 -6.18 5.25 0.03
CA VAL A 157 -5.84 3.90 0.49
C VAL A 157 -5.87 3.85 2.02
N PRO A 158 -6.64 2.92 2.63
CA PRO A 158 -7.66 2.11 1.97
C PRO A 158 -8.78 2.97 1.34
N GLY A 159 -9.65 2.33 0.56
CA GLY A 159 -10.90 2.94 0.10
C GLY A 159 -11.84 3.28 1.26
N PRO A 160 -12.95 3.99 0.99
CA PRO A 160 -13.90 4.40 2.03
C PRO A 160 -14.46 3.22 2.81
N MET A 161 -14.62 3.38 4.13
CA MET A 161 -15.30 2.38 4.93
C MET A 161 -16.81 2.45 4.62
N ILE A 162 -17.39 1.32 4.26
CA ILE A 162 -18.84 1.19 4.08
C ILE A 162 -19.42 0.68 5.40
N ARG A 163 -20.55 1.23 5.85
CA ARG A 163 -21.25 0.78 7.06
C ARG A 163 -22.72 0.57 6.74
N VAL A 164 -23.18 -0.67 6.92
CA VAL A 164 -24.56 -1.09 6.66
C VAL A 164 -25.04 -1.96 7.81
N ARG A 165 -26.34 -2.18 7.92
CA ARG A 165 -26.95 -3.06 8.91
C ARG A 165 -27.24 -4.41 8.26
N GLU A 166 -27.12 -5.47 9.06
CA GLU A 166 -27.67 -6.77 8.73
C GLU A 166 -29.14 -6.63 8.26
N GLY A 167 -29.44 -7.28 7.14
CA GLY A 167 -30.73 -7.23 6.47
C GLY A 167 -30.88 -6.15 5.40
N ASP A 168 -29.98 -5.17 5.33
CA ASP A 168 -30.04 -4.13 4.29
C ASP A 168 -29.88 -4.69 2.88
N THR A 169 -30.51 -4.03 1.93
CA THR A 169 -30.18 -4.17 0.51
C THR A 169 -29.20 -3.08 0.12
N VAL A 170 -27.97 -3.44 -0.24
CA VAL A 170 -26.97 -2.49 -0.71
C VAL A 170 -27.07 -2.40 -2.23
N GLU A 171 -27.27 -1.19 -2.75
CA GLU A 171 -27.20 -0.86 -4.17
C GLU A 171 -25.86 -0.15 -4.43
N LEU A 172 -24.86 -0.91 -4.88
CA LEU A 172 -23.51 -0.40 -5.11
C LEU A 172 -23.31 -0.05 -6.57
N THR A 173 -22.94 1.20 -6.83
CA THR A 173 -22.52 1.70 -8.14
C THR A 173 -21.00 1.92 -8.14
N LEU A 174 -20.30 1.15 -8.97
CA LEU A 174 -18.88 1.34 -9.22
C LEU A 174 -18.70 2.14 -10.52
N LYS A 175 -18.05 3.29 -10.43
CA LYS A 175 -17.61 4.12 -11.55
C LYS A 175 -16.11 3.89 -11.76
N ASN A 176 -15.64 3.96 -13.00
CA ASN A 176 -14.22 4.02 -13.28
C ASN A 176 -13.89 5.39 -13.88
N ASP A 177 -12.97 6.11 -13.27
CA ASP A 177 -12.57 7.44 -13.73
C ASP A 177 -12.08 7.37 -15.19
N PRO A 178 -12.50 8.29 -16.08
CA PRO A 178 -12.06 8.30 -17.48
C PRO A 178 -10.54 8.43 -17.66
N SER A 179 -9.83 8.94 -16.66
CA SER A 179 -8.36 9.06 -16.67
C SER A 179 -7.63 7.75 -16.35
N SER A 180 -8.32 6.75 -15.80
CA SER A 180 -7.76 5.42 -15.53
C SER A 180 -7.30 4.72 -16.81
N VAL A 181 -6.32 3.84 -16.67
CA VAL A 181 -5.76 3.05 -17.78
C VAL A 181 -6.31 1.62 -17.75
N HIS A 182 -6.69 1.14 -16.57
CA HIS A 182 -7.10 -0.22 -16.31
C HIS A 182 -8.62 -0.34 -16.15
N HIS A 183 -9.12 -1.53 -16.46
CA HIS A 183 -10.46 -1.91 -16.09
C HIS A 183 -10.48 -2.25 -14.59
N HIS A 184 -11.60 -1.95 -13.95
CA HIS A 184 -11.79 -2.23 -12.54
C HIS A 184 -13.09 -2.98 -12.30
N SER A 185 -13.21 -3.54 -11.12
CA SER A 185 -14.39 -4.26 -10.60
C SER A 185 -14.21 -4.41 -9.11
N ILE A 186 -15.22 -4.85 -8.39
CA ILE A 186 -15.16 -5.01 -6.94
C ILE A 186 -15.66 -6.39 -6.50
N ASP A 187 -14.91 -7.01 -5.60
CA ASP A 187 -15.31 -8.18 -4.81
C ASP A 187 -15.46 -7.72 -3.36
N LEU A 188 -16.68 -7.81 -2.82
CA LEU A 188 -16.96 -7.55 -1.41
C LEU A 188 -17.22 -8.88 -0.71
N HIS A 189 -16.45 -9.19 0.34
CA HIS A 189 -16.60 -10.45 1.06
C HIS A 189 -17.91 -10.54 1.85
N ALA A 190 -18.60 -9.40 2.06
CA ALA A 190 -19.96 -9.34 2.61
C ALA A 190 -21.06 -9.83 1.65
N VAL A 191 -20.72 -10.12 0.38
CA VAL A 191 -21.70 -10.52 -0.66
C VAL A 191 -21.80 -12.04 -0.71
N ASN A 192 -22.97 -12.58 -0.33
CA ASN A 192 -23.34 -13.97 -0.60
C ASN A 192 -23.80 -14.16 -2.05
N GLY A 193 -22.87 -14.03 -3.00
CA GLY A 193 -23.13 -14.18 -4.43
C GLY A 193 -21.85 -14.46 -5.23
N PRO A 194 -21.95 -14.96 -6.48
CA PRO A 194 -20.78 -15.33 -7.27
C PRO A 194 -19.76 -14.19 -7.44
N GLY A 195 -18.51 -14.45 -7.05
CA GLY A 195 -17.40 -13.51 -7.18
C GLY A 195 -17.57 -12.19 -6.41
N GLY A 196 -18.42 -12.16 -5.39
CA GLY A 196 -18.61 -11.01 -4.50
C GLY A 196 -19.03 -9.70 -5.20
N GLY A 197 -19.62 -9.78 -6.39
CA GLY A 197 -19.99 -8.62 -7.20
C GLY A 197 -19.07 -8.33 -8.39
N HIS A 198 -17.92 -8.99 -8.50
CA HIS A 198 -16.92 -8.74 -9.55
C HIS A 198 -17.52 -8.83 -10.96
N GLY A 199 -18.27 -9.90 -11.22
CA GLY A 199 -18.89 -10.15 -12.53
C GLY A 199 -19.87 -9.05 -12.96
N ALA A 200 -20.58 -8.45 -11.99
CA ALA A 200 -21.57 -7.41 -12.22
C ALA A 200 -20.97 -6.00 -12.32
N THR A 201 -19.72 -5.82 -11.86
CA THR A 201 -19.09 -4.50 -11.72
C THR A 201 -17.84 -4.31 -12.59
N LYS A 202 -17.65 -5.13 -13.64
CA LYS A 202 -16.54 -4.93 -14.60
C LYS A 202 -16.72 -3.62 -15.37
N VAL A 203 -15.97 -2.58 -15.02
CA VAL A 203 -16.06 -1.23 -15.60
C VAL A 203 -14.77 -0.84 -16.33
N ALA A 204 -14.89 -0.52 -17.63
CA ALA A 204 -13.84 0.17 -18.39
C ALA A 204 -13.71 1.63 -17.93
N PRO A 205 -12.58 2.32 -18.20
CA PRO A 205 -12.46 3.76 -17.92
C PRO A 205 -13.64 4.56 -18.52
N GLY A 206 -14.28 5.39 -17.70
CA GLY A 206 -15.49 6.16 -18.04
C GLY A 206 -16.82 5.38 -17.96
N GLU A 207 -16.79 4.08 -17.66
CA GLU A 207 -17.98 3.25 -17.46
C GLU A 207 -18.44 3.26 -16.00
N SER A 208 -19.73 3.00 -15.78
CA SER A 208 -20.32 2.79 -14.47
C SER A 208 -21.24 1.58 -14.50
N LYS A 209 -21.20 0.75 -13.46
CA LYS A 209 -22.12 -0.38 -13.28
C LYS A 209 -22.64 -0.44 -11.85
N THR A 210 -23.89 -0.87 -11.74
CA THR A 210 -24.59 -1.00 -10.47
C THR A 210 -25.01 -2.45 -10.27
N PHE A 211 -24.86 -2.94 -9.04
CA PHE A 211 -25.44 -4.21 -8.63
C PHE A 211 -26.05 -4.09 -7.24
N LYS A 212 -26.91 -5.06 -6.89
CA LYS A 212 -27.58 -5.11 -5.60
C LYS A 212 -27.25 -6.42 -4.90
N PHE A 213 -27.06 -6.35 -3.58
CA PHE A 213 -26.97 -7.53 -2.73
C PHE A 213 -27.66 -7.25 -1.39
N LYS A 214 -28.10 -8.32 -0.72
CA LYS A 214 -28.59 -8.21 0.66
C LYS A 214 -27.42 -8.53 1.60
N ALA A 215 -27.18 -7.68 2.60
CA ALA A 215 -26.17 -7.93 3.63
C ALA A 215 -26.75 -8.94 4.63
N LEU A 216 -26.39 -10.22 4.46
CA LEU A 216 -27.01 -11.32 5.22
C LEU A 216 -26.33 -11.64 6.54
N ASN A 217 -25.04 -11.32 6.67
CA ASN A 217 -24.23 -11.76 7.80
C ASN A 217 -23.53 -10.55 8.42
N PRO A 218 -23.67 -10.31 9.74
CA PRO A 218 -22.89 -9.28 10.42
C PRO A 218 -21.41 -9.64 10.42
N GLY A 219 -20.55 -8.64 10.47
CA GLY A 219 -19.10 -8.82 10.40
C GLY A 219 -18.39 -7.60 9.80
N LEU A 220 -17.07 -7.59 9.90
CA LEU A 220 -16.23 -6.64 9.18
C LEU A 220 -15.51 -7.38 8.05
N TYR A 221 -15.81 -6.99 6.82
CA TYR A 221 -15.40 -7.70 5.62
C TYR A 221 -14.50 -6.84 4.75
N VAL A 222 -13.46 -7.42 4.19
CA VAL A 222 -12.66 -6.75 3.16
C VAL A 222 -13.46 -6.65 1.87
N TYR A 223 -13.29 -5.56 1.15
CA TYR A 223 -13.55 -5.49 -0.27
C TYR A 223 -12.26 -5.13 -1.02
N HIS A 224 -12.14 -5.60 -2.25
CA HIS A 224 -11.00 -5.28 -3.09
C HIS A 224 -11.33 -5.35 -4.57
N CYS A 225 -10.43 -4.85 -5.40
CA CYS A 225 -10.58 -5.04 -6.84
C CYS A 225 -10.34 -6.51 -7.22
N ALA A 226 -11.20 -7.05 -8.09
CA ALA A 226 -11.13 -8.45 -8.54
C ALA A 226 -11.00 -8.58 -10.06
N HIS A 227 -10.59 -7.50 -10.74
CA HIS A 227 -10.27 -7.59 -12.17
C HIS A 227 -9.10 -8.58 -12.37
N PRO A 228 -9.04 -9.33 -13.49
CA PRO A 228 -7.89 -10.19 -13.82
C PRO A 228 -6.54 -9.58 -13.46
N ASN A 229 -5.65 -10.42 -12.91
CA ASN A 229 -4.47 -10.01 -12.12
C ASN A 229 -4.82 -9.34 -10.78
N VAL A 230 -5.82 -9.89 -10.08
CA VAL A 230 -6.36 -9.45 -8.77
C VAL A 230 -5.28 -8.96 -7.80
N ALA A 231 -4.25 -9.79 -7.54
CA ALA A 231 -3.19 -9.44 -6.60
C ALA A 231 -2.42 -8.16 -7.00
N THR A 232 -2.26 -7.90 -8.30
CA THR A 232 -1.65 -6.65 -8.79
C THR A 232 -2.53 -5.46 -8.46
N HIS A 233 -3.85 -5.54 -8.71
CA HIS A 233 -4.75 -4.45 -8.35
C HIS A 233 -4.75 -4.13 -6.85
N MET A 234 -4.72 -5.18 -6.01
CA MET A 234 -4.61 -5.03 -4.56
C MET A 234 -3.26 -4.43 -4.13
N ALA A 235 -2.14 -4.90 -4.71
CA ALA A 235 -0.80 -4.38 -4.45
C ALA A 235 -0.60 -2.91 -4.91
N HIS A 236 -1.52 -2.39 -5.71
CA HIS A 236 -1.61 -0.97 -6.06
C HIS A 236 -2.52 -0.16 -5.12
N GLY A 237 -3.17 -0.78 -4.13
CA GLY A 237 -3.97 -0.10 -3.10
C GLY A 237 -5.49 -0.28 -3.20
N MET A 238 -6.00 -1.11 -4.13
CA MET A 238 -7.44 -1.28 -4.32
C MET A 238 -8.07 -2.23 -3.29
N TYR A 239 -8.17 -1.78 -2.05
CA TYR A 239 -8.82 -2.50 -0.96
C TYR A 239 -9.45 -1.52 0.04
N GLY A 240 -10.45 -2.00 0.79
CA GLY A 240 -11.08 -1.31 1.91
C GLY A 240 -11.97 -2.26 2.69
N MET A 241 -12.81 -1.74 3.59
CA MET A 241 -13.69 -2.58 4.41
C MET A 241 -15.15 -2.15 4.38
N ILE A 242 -16.04 -3.13 4.50
CA ILE A 242 -17.47 -2.97 4.75
C ILE A 242 -17.81 -3.60 6.11
N LEU A 243 -18.32 -2.77 7.02
CA LEU A 243 -18.92 -3.20 8.27
C LEU A 243 -20.41 -3.48 8.05
N VAL A 244 -20.81 -4.72 8.33
CA VAL A 244 -22.21 -5.10 8.47
C VAL A 244 -22.50 -5.18 9.97
N GLU A 245 -23.12 -4.14 10.52
CA GLU A 245 -23.55 -4.13 11.92
C GLU A 245 -24.62 -5.19 12.17
N PRO A 246 -24.60 -5.88 13.33
CA PRO A 246 -25.68 -6.78 13.69
C PRO A 246 -26.97 -5.98 13.89
N GLU A 247 -28.11 -6.67 13.86
CA GLU A 247 -29.42 -6.03 13.99
C GLU A 247 -29.58 -5.09 15.21
N ALA A 248 -28.90 -5.43 16.30
CA ALA A 248 -28.91 -4.69 17.57
C ALA A 248 -27.88 -3.54 17.63
N GLY A 249 -27.02 -3.39 16.62
CA GLY A 249 -25.86 -2.51 16.64
C GLY A 249 -24.69 -3.08 17.44
N LEU A 250 -23.52 -2.46 17.28
CA LEU A 250 -22.36 -2.75 18.14
C LEU A 250 -22.47 -2.02 19.49
N PRO A 251 -21.83 -2.54 20.56
CA PRO A 251 -21.70 -1.79 21.81
C PRO A 251 -21.08 -0.41 21.56
N GLU A 252 -21.57 0.61 22.27
CA GLU A 252 -21.01 1.96 22.18
C GLU A 252 -19.57 1.99 22.69
N VAL A 253 -18.75 2.81 22.04
CA VAL A 253 -17.38 3.15 22.42
C VAL A 253 -17.16 4.63 22.17
N ASP A 254 -16.17 5.22 22.84
CA ASP A 254 -15.88 6.65 22.72
C ASP A 254 -15.13 6.99 21.41
N LYS A 255 -14.30 6.06 20.94
CA LYS A 255 -13.46 6.23 19.74
C LYS A 255 -13.49 5.00 18.84
N GLU A 256 -13.68 5.23 17.54
CA GLU A 256 -13.55 4.21 16.50
C GLU A 256 -12.47 4.62 15.50
N PHE A 257 -11.61 3.69 15.10
CA PHE A 257 -10.54 3.91 14.13
C PHE A 257 -10.53 2.84 13.04
N TYR A 258 -10.28 3.26 11.79
CA TYR A 258 -10.23 2.45 10.59
C TYR A 258 -8.79 2.36 10.10
N VAL A 259 -8.21 1.18 10.32
CA VAL A 259 -6.81 0.89 10.02
C VAL A 259 -6.76 -0.27 9.04
N MET A 260 -5.95 -0.15 8.00
CA MET A 260 -5.74 -1.25 7.06
C MET A 260 -4.27 -1.37 6.69
N GLN A 261 -3.70 -2.55 6.96
CA GLN A 261 -2.35 -2.88 6.53
C GLN A 261 -2.33 -3.25 5.05
N GLY A 262 -1.30 -2.83 4.33
CA GLY A 262 -1.08 -3.23 2.95
C GLY A 262 0.40 -3.33 2.58
N GLU A 263 0.66 -4.11 1.53
CA GLU A 263 1.99 -4.39 1.02
C GLU A 263 2.22 -3.72 -0.34
N PHE A 264 3.38 -3.09 -0.50
CA PHE A 264 3.77 -2.43 -1.75
C PHE A 264 5.13 -2.89 -2.24
N TYR A 265 5.15 -3.22 -3.53
CA TYR A 265 6.24 -3.92 -4.21
C TYR A 265 6.87 -3.00 -5.24
N SER A 266 8.07 -2.51 -4.95
CA SER A 266 8.76 -1.50 -5.76
C SER A 266 10.11 -1.98 -6.28
N ALA A 267 10.44 -1.63 -7.52
CA ALA A 267 11.69 -2.02 -8.14
C ALA A 267 12.92 -1.33 -7.51
N GLY A 268 12.79 -0.07 -7.07
CA GLY A 268 13.91 0.77 -6.63
C GLY A 268 14.48 0.46 -5.25
N GLY A 269 13.81 -0.41 -4.47
CA GLY A 269 14.19 -0.74 -3.10
C GLY A 269 13.69 0.29 -2.08
N LEU A 270 13.87 -0.04 -0.80
CA LEU A 270 13.43 0.80 0.32
C LEU A 270 14.14 2.17 0.31
N GLY A 271 13.38 3.25 0.52
CA GLY A 271 13.87 4.63 0.58
C GLY A 271 14.29 5.26 -0.76
N LYS A 272 14.17 4.54 -1.89
CA LYS A 272 14.53 5.10 -3.19
C LYS A 272 13.54 6.19 -3.60
N LYS A 273 14.01 7.44 -3.66
CA LYS A 273 13.20 8.60 -4.04
C LYS A 273 12.74 8.58 -5.50
N GLY A 274 11.66 9.30 -5.77
CA GLY A 274 10.99 9.41 -7.07
C GLY A 274 9.91 8.37 -7.30
N LEU A 275 9.31 8.39 -8.50
CA LEU A 275 8.27 7.44 -8.90
C LEU A 275 8.83 6.02 -8.98
N GLN A 276 8.30 5.17 -8.11
CA GLN A 276 8.63 3.76 -8.05
C GLN A 276 7.78 2.96 -9.02
N ILE A 277 8.44 2.01 -9.71
CA ILE A 277 7.78 1.06 -10.62
C ILE A 277 7.42 -0.20 -9.84
N PHE A 278 6.20 -0.69 -10.03
CA PHE A 278 5.73 -1.94 -9.45
C PHE A 278 6.60 -3.14 -9.87
N ASP A 279 6.89 -4.04 -8.93
CA ASP A 279 7.66 -5.28 -9.17
C ASP A 279 6.80 -6.53 -8.90
N ALA A 280 6.24 -7.07 -9.98
CA ALA A 280 5.39 -8.27 -9.91
C ALA A 280 6.13 -9.52 -9.40
N LYS A 281 7.44 -9.63 -9.64
CA LYS A 281 8.21 -10.80 -9.19
C LYS A 281 8.37 -10.76 -7.67
N LYS A 282 8.65 -9.58 -7.11
CA LYS A 282 8.69 -9.39 -5.66
C LYS A 282 7.34 -9.67 -5.01
N MET A 283 6.24 -9.24 -5.67
CA MET A 283 4.88 -9.57 -5.24
C MET A 283 4.66 -11.09 -5.19
N ILE A 284 4.95 -11.83 -6.26
CA ILE A 284 4.78 -13.29 -6.26
C ILE A 284 5.67 -14.00 -5.23
N ASN A 285 6.83 -13.42 -4.91
CA ASN A 285 7.75 -13.97 -3.90
C ASN A 285 7.42 -13.55 -2.46
N GLY A 286 6.40 -12.71 -2.22
CA GLY A 286 6.09 -12.19 -0.89
C GLY A 286 7.19 -11.30 -0.30
N GLN A 287 7.87 -10.51 -1.14
CA GLN A 287 8.99 -9.64 -0.75
C GLN A 287 8.64 -8.15 -0.94
N PRO A 288 7.72 -7.57 -0.15
CA PRO A 288 7.37 -6.16 -0.29
C PRO A 288 8.52 -5.26 0.16
N GLU A 289 8.63 -4.06 -0.43
CA GLU A 289 9.53 -3.02 0.05
C GLU A 289 8.91 -2.31 1.23
N TYR A 290 7.64 -1.92 1.10
CA TYR A 290 6.89 -1.20 2.11
C TYR A 290 5.74 -2.05 2.60
N ILE A 291 5.54 -2.03 3.91
CA ILE A 291 4.38 -2.59 4.58
C ILE A 291 3.90 -1.45 5.46
N VAL A 292 2.69 -0.96 5.23
CA VAL A 292 2.23 0.29 5.83
C VAL A 292 0.79 0.17 6.26
N PHE A 293 0.41 0.94 7.28
CA PHE A 293 -0.99 1.22 7.55
C PHE A 293 -1.46 2.36 6.65
N ASN A 294 -2.70 2.30 6.16
CA ASN A 294 -3.37 3.36 5.40
C ASN A 294 -2.52 3.95 4.26
N GLY A 295 -1.90 3.06 3.47
CA GLY A 295 -1.35 3.38 2.14
C GLY A 295 0.01 4.07 2.08
N LYS A 296 0.53 4.62 3.19
CA LYS A 296 1.85 5.28 3.26
C LYS A 296 2.47 5.20 4.66
N THR A 297 3.78 5.44 4.77
CA THR A 297 4.46 5.59 6.06
C THR A 297 3.95 6.82 6.81
N ASN A 298 3.88 6.74 8.14
CA ASN A 298 3.45 7.86 9.01
C ASN A 298 2.01 8.36 8.69
N SER A 299 1.17 7.50 8.12
CA SER A 299 -0.25 7.78 7.87
C SER A 299 -1.05 7.90 9.16
N LEU A 300 -0.67 7.13 10.18
CA LEU A 300 -1.24 7.13 11.52
C LEU A 300 -0.28 7.86 12.46
N ASN A 301 -0.67 9.03 12.93
CA ASN A 301 0.19 9.91 13.71
C ASN A 301 -0.63 10.69 14.76
N PRO A 302 0.03 11.38 15.71
CA PRO A 302 -0.67 12.06 16.80
C PRO A 302 -1.68 13.12 16.33
N ASP A 303 -1.58 13.66 15.12
CA ASP A 303 -2.54 14.66 14.63
C ASP A 303 -3.91 14.03 14.30
N ASN A 304 -3.95 12.75 13.93
CA ASN A 304 -5.16 12.05 13.51
C ASN A 304 -5.53 10.82 14.36
N MET A 305 -4.71 10.47 15.36
CA MET A 305 -4.93 9.34 16.27
C MET A 305 -4.91 9.83 17.72
N LYS A 306 -5.95 10.57 18.12
CA LYS A 306 -6.07 11.15 19.47
C LYS A 306 -7.18 10.50 20.28
N VAL A 307 -6.85 10.13 21.52
CA VAL A 307 -7.77 9.61 22.52
C VAL A 307 -7.53 10.30 23.86
N ASN A 308 -8.50 10.23 24.76
CA ASN A 308 -8.31 10.67 26.15
C ASN A 308 -8.16 9.48 27.09
N VAL A 309 -7.48 9.68 28.21
CA VAL A 309 -7.56 8.76 29.34
C VAL A 309 -9.02 8.61 29.77
N GLY A 310 -9.47 7.37 29.87
CA GLY A 310 -10.85 6.98 30.14
C GLY A 310 -11.64 6.55 28.90
N ASP A 311 -11.20 6.92 27.69
CA ASP A 311 -11.88 6.55 26.45
C ASP A 311 -11.85 5.01 26.25
N THR A 312 -12.98 4.45 25.84
CA THR A 312 -13.06 3.13 25.22
C THR A 312 -12.79 3.24 23.73
N VAL A 313 -11.83 2.47 23.23
CA VAL A 313 -11.33 2.59 21.86
C VAL A 313 -11.57 1.28 21.11
N ARG A 314 -12.12 1.38 19.90
CA ARG A 314 -12.29 0.26 18.96
C ARG A 314 -11.49 0.49 17.69
N PHE A 315 -10.62 -0.45 17.35
CA PHE A 315 -10.00 -0.50 16.02
C PHE A 315 -10.75 -1.50 15.13
N PHE A 316 -11.13 -1.05 13.94
CA PHE A 316 -11.46 -1.91 12.81
C PHE A 316 -10.18 -2.09 11.98
N VAL A 317 -9.56 -3.27 12.05
CA VAL A 317 -8.24 -3.51 11.46
C VAL A 317 -8.34 -4.51 10.32
N GLY A 318 -8.12 -4.03 9.09
CA GLY A 318 -8.05 -4.86 7.90
C GLY A 318 -6.62 -5.21 7.53
N ASN A 319 -6.45 -6.28 6.75
CA ASN A 319 -5.21 -6.57 6.06
C ASN A 319 -5.51 -6.82 4.58
N GLY A 320 -5.18 -5.84 3.73
CA GLY A 320 -5.30 -5.95 2.28
C GLY A 320 -4.36 -7.00 1.68
N GLY A 321 -3.35 -7.47 2.44
CA GLY A 321 -2.35 -8.41 1.96
C GLY A 321 -1.42 -7.76 0.92
N VAL A 322 -0.95 -8.48 -0.10
CA VAL A 322 -1.53 -9.71 -0.69
C VAL A 322 -0.92 -11.03 -0.23
N ASN A 323 0.17 -11.03 0.55
CA ASN A 323 0.88 -12.27 0.93
C ASN A 323 0.99 -12.51 2.44
N LEU A 324 1.17 -11.45 3.21
CA LEU A 324 1.58 -11.50 4.60
C LEU A 324 0.39 -11.41 5.55
N ILE A 325 0.50 -12.14 6.66
CA ILE A 325 -0.40 -12.04 7.80
C ILE A 325 0.16 -10.97 8.74
N SER A 326 -0.67 -10.04 9.20
CA SER A 326 -0.26 -9.05 10.21
C SER A 326 -0.26 -9.68 11.60
N SER A 327 0.78 -9.45 12.39
CA SER A 327 0.78 -9.72 13.83
C SER A 327 0.45 -8.42 14.57
N PHE A 328 -0.81 -7.98 14.50
CA PHE A 328 -1.22 -6.65 14.94
C PHE A 328 -1.12 -6.51 16.46
N HIS A 329 -0.43 -5.45 16.90
CA HIS A 329 -0.20 -5.14 18.31
C HIS A 329 -0.22 -3.62 18.54
N LEU A 330 -0.61 -3.23 19.74
CA LEU A 330 -0.51 -1.86 20.26
C LEU A 330 0.49 -1.87 21.43
N ILE A 331 1.69 -1.30 21.20
CA ILE A 331 2.72 -1.23 22.23
C ILE A 331 2.21 -0.37 23.39
N GLY A 332 2.30 -0.91 24.60
CA GLY A 332 1.83 -0.27 25.83
C GLY A 332 0.41 -0.67 26.25
N GLU A 333 -0.28 -1.48 25.45
CA GLU A 333 -1.68 -1.86 25.72
C GLU A 333 -1.96 -3.36 25.58
N ILE A 334 -3.11 -3.78 26.13
CA ILE A 334 -3.66 -5.12 25.98
C ILE A 334 -5.06 -4.98 25.37
N PHE A 335 -5.37 -5.78 24.34
CA PHE A 335 -6.74 -5.80 23.83
C PHE A 335 -7.63 -6.53 24.83
N ASP A 336 -8.50 -5.77 25.50
CA ASP A 336 -9.51 -6.30 26.40
C ASP A 336 -10.42 -7.30 25.68
N LYS A 337 -10.80 -6.96 24.44
CA LYS A 337 -11.64 -7.81 23.58
C LYS A 337 -11.14 -7.79 22.15
N VAL A 338 -11.06 -8.96 21.55
CA VAL A 338 -10.80 -9.15 20.12
C VAL A 338 -11.94 -9.96 19.52
N TYR A 339 -12.42 -9.51 18.36
CA TYR A 339 -13.28 -10.26 17.45
C TYR A 339 -12.33 -10.97 16.48
N PRO A 340 -11.90 -12.21 16.76
CA PRO A 340 -10.95 -12.91 15.92
C PRO A 340 -11.52 -13.04 14.50
N GLU A 341 -10.69 -12.78 13.49
CA GLU A 341 -11.11 -12.78 12.09
C GLU A 341 -12.35 -11.90 11.81
N ALA A 342 -12.61 -10.90 12.66
CA ALA A 342 -13.74 -9.98 12.57
C ALA A 342 -15.13 -10.65 12.59
N SER A 343 -15.25 -11.84 13.19
CA SER A 343 -16.53 -12.56 13.28
C SER A 343 -17.47 -11.93 14.32
N ILE A 344 -18.33 -11.02 13.90
CA ILE A 344 -19.39 -10.46 14.76
C ILE A 344 -20.46 -11.53 15.01
N GLY A 345 -20.78 -11.78 16.28
CA GLY A 345 -21.68 -12.86 16.71
C GLY A 345 -20.99 -14.21 16.97
N GLY A 346 -19.67 -14.29 16.71
CA GLY A 346 -18.83 -15.39 17.14
C GLY A 346 -18.27 -15.22 18.56
N ASP A 347 -17.34 -16.10 18.94
CA ASP A 347 -16.67 -16.04 20.23
C ASP A 347 -15.66 -14.88 20.29
N TYR A 348 -15.58 -14.24 21.46
CA TYR A 348 -14.58 -13.21 21.74
C TYR A 348 -13.32 -13.81 22.36
N HIS A 349 -12.17 -13.25 22.01
CA HIS A 349 -10.94 -13.47 22.75
C HIS A 349 -10.70 -12.29 23.68
N TYR A 350 -10.37 -12.57 24.95
CA TYR A 350 -10.12 -11.55 25.96
C TYR A 350 -8.64 -11.56 26.36
N ASN A 351 -8.13 -10.39 26.79
CA ASN A 351 -6.76 -10.23 27.29
C ASN A 351 -5.69 -10.63 26.25
N VAL A 352 -5.85 -10.16 25.01
CA VAL A 352 -4.99 -10.52 23.88
C VAL A 352 -3.92 -9.45 23.68
N GLN A 353 -2.66 -9.84 23.74
CA GLN A 353 -1.54 -8.93 23.46
C GLN A 353 -1.39 -8.63 21.95
N THR A 354 -1.54 -9.63 21.10
CA THR A 354 -1.28 -9.55 19.66
C THR A 354 -2.25 -10.47 18.95
N THR A 355 -2.88 -9.98 17.89
CA THR A 355 -3.85 -10.77 17.10
C THR A 355 -3.38 -10.93 15.67
N LEU A 356 -3.64 -12.11 15.09
CA LEU A 356 -3.31 -12.40 13.70
C LEU A 356 -4.42 -11.87 12.79
N ILE A 357 -4.04 -11.15 11.73
CA ILE A 357 -4.98 -10.65 10.72
C ILE A 357 -4.60 -11.26 9.37
N PRO A 358 -5.40 -12.23 8.86
CA PRO A 358 -5.12 -12.89 7.58
C PRO A 358 -5.05 -11.92 6.40
N ALA A 359 -4.27 -12.26 5.36
CA ALA A 359 -4.32 -11.52 4.10
C ALA A 359 -5.73 -11.61 3.49
N GLY A 360 -6.33 -10.47 3.15
CA GLY A 360 -7.73 -10.40 2.73
C GLY A 360 -8.73 -10.58 3.88
N GLY A 361 -8.29 -10.52 5.13
CA GLY A 361 -9.12 -10.62 6.33
C GLY A 361 -9.09 -9.35 7.19
N ALA A 362 -9.77 -9.40 8.32
CA ALA A 362 -9.84 -8.31 9.28
C ALA A 362 -9.92 -8.84 10.72
N ALA A 363 -9.78 -7.94 11.70
CA ALA A 363 -10.08 -8.15 13.10
C ALA A 363 -10.68 -6.87 13.68
N ILE A 364 -11.39 -7.00 14.80
CA ILE A 364 -11.85 -5.85 15.59
C ILE A 364 -11.22 -5.99 16.98
N THR A 365 -10.63 -4.91 17.50
CA THR A 365 -10.03 -4.90 18.84
C THR A 365 -10.62 -3.77 19.66
N GLU A 366 -10.90 -4.02 20.94
CA GLU A 366 -11.38 -3.03 21.90
C GLU A 366 -10.50 -3.04 23.14
N PHE A 367 -10.24 -1.87 23.70
CA PHE A 367 -9.54 -1.66 24.97
C PHE A 367 -9.99 -0.33 25.59
N LYS A 368 -9.71 -0.16 26.88
CA LYS A 368 -9.88 1.12 27.56
C LYS A 368 -8.53 1.78 27.79
N MET A 369 -8.43 3.07 27.52
CA MET A 369 -7.21 3.84 27.72
C MET A 369 -7.10 4.31 29.18
N ASP A 370 -6.06 3.90 29.90
CA ASP A 370 -5.94 4.19 31.34
C ASP A 370 -4.79 5.16 31.71
N VAL A 371 -3.78 5.33 30.85
CA VAL A 371 -2.59 6.15 31.13
C VAL A 371 -2.27 7.07 29.93
N PRO A 372 -1.91 8.35 30.12
CA PRO A 372 -1.56 9.23 29.01
C PRO A 372 -0.21 8.84 28.40
N GLY A 373 0.00 9.17 27.12
CA GLY A 373 1.27 8.92 26.44
C GLY A 373 1.13 8.52 24.97
N ASN A 374 2.24 8.09 24.38
CA ASN A 374 2.29 7.61 23.00
C ASN A 374 2.19 6.08 22.96
N TYR A 375 1.21 5.58 22.21
CA TYR A 375 0.97 4.17 21.98
C TYR A 375 1.25 3.85 20.51
N ILE A 376 2.07 2.84 20.27
CA ILE A 376 2.59 2.56 18.92
C ILE A 376 1.87 1.35 18.34
N LEU A 377 1.09 1.56 17.27
CA LEU A 377 0.49 0.49 16.49
C LEU A 377 1.60 -0.17 15.66
N VAL A 378 1.67 -1.50 15.63
CA VAL A 378 2.71 -2.23 14.90
C VAL A 378 2.19 -3.51 14.25
N ASP A 379 2.87 -3.92 13.18
CA ASP A 379 2.97 -5.34 12.84
C ASP A 379 4.17 -5.95 13.58
N HIS A 380 3.89 -6.82 14.55
CA HIS A 380 4.87 -7.38 15.49
C HIS A 380 5.81 -8.43 14.87
N ALA A 381 5.69 -8.72 13.58
CA ALA A 381 6.84 -9.20 12.81
C ALA A 381 7.83 -8.04 12.60
N LEU A 382 8.48 -7.61 13.69
CA LEU A 382 9.05 -6.26 13.88
C LEU A 382 10.04 -5.76 12.83
N ALA A 383 10.68 -6.64 12.04
CA ALA A 383 11.46 -6.21 10.87
C ALA A 383 10.62 -5.43 9.84
N ARG A 384 9.28 -5.50 9.93
CA ARG A 384 8.34 -4.74 9.11
C ARG A 384 8.21 -3.27 9.56
N LEU A 385 8.64 -2.91 10.77
CA LEU A 385 8.68 -1.52 11.24
C LEU A 385 9.58 -0.66 10.37
N ASP A 386 10.77 -1.17 10.03
CA ASP A 386 11.71 -0.53 9.11
C ASP A 386 11.15 -0.37 7.68
N ARG A 387 10.02 -1.03 7.39
CA ARG A 387 9.30 -0.95 6.11
C ARG A 387 8.04 -0.08 6.20
N GLY A 388 7.78 0.53 7.36
CA GLY A 388 6.69 1.48 7.58
C GLY A 388 5.47 0.94 8.32
N ALA A 389 5.53 -0.28 8.88
CA ALA A 389 4.36 -0.94 9.48
C ALA A 389 4.13 -0.49 10.93
N TRP A 390 4.08 0.84 11.13
CA TRP A 390 3.79 1.45 12.42
C TRP A 390 2.93 2.70 12.30
N GLY A 391 2.32 3.07 13.43
CA GLY A 391 1.57 4.29 13.63
C GLY A 391 1.66 4.73 15.08
N VAL A 392 1.37 6.01 15.36
CA VAL A 392 1.35 6.53 16.74
C VAL A 392 -0.03 7.06 17.06
N MET A 393 -0.60 6.57 18.15
CA MET A 393 -1.77 7.11 18.82
C MET A 393 -1.31 7.85 20.08
N ILE A 394 -1.85 9.04 20.32
CA ILE A 394 -1.58 9.81 21.54
C ILE A 394 -2.80 9.78 22.45
N ALA A 395 -2.57 9.45 23.72
CA ALA A 395 -3.53 9.53 24.79
C ALA A 395 -3.24 10.77 25.66
N GLU A 396 -4.21 11.67 25.76
CA GLU A 396 -4.14 12.88 26.58
C GLU A 396 -4.92 12.69 27.88
N GLY A 397 -4.38 13.15 29.02
CA GLY A 397 -5.04 13.01 30.32
C GLY A 397 -4.10 13.11 31.50
N GLU A 398 -4.63 12.87 32.69
CA GLU A 398 -3.86 12.85 33.95
C GLU A 398 -3.07 11.55 34.09
N GLU A 399 -1.84 11.65 34.60
CA GLU A 399 -1.02 10.47 34.91
C GLU A 399 -1.64 9.62 36.02
N ASN A 400 -1.41 8.32 35.96
CA ASN A 400 -1.79 7.38 37.02
C ASN A 400 -0.60 6.48 37.41
N LEU A 401 0.16 6.93 38.42
CA LEU A 401 1.34 6.24 38.92
C LEU A 401 1.03 4.90 39.60
N GLU A 402 -0.22 4.64 39.98
CA GLU A 402 -0.61 3.30 40.47
C GLU A 402 -0.65 2.27 39.33
N ILE A 403 -0.88 2.71 38.09
CA ILE A 403 -0.91 1.86 36.89
C ILE A 403 0.46 1.81 36.22
N PHE A 404 1.08 2.97 36.00
CA PHE A 404 2.38 3.08 35.35
C PHE A 404 3.23 4.17 36.01
N ASP A 405 4.22 3.75 36.80
CA ASP A 405 5.28 4.61 37.32
C ASP A 405 6.58 4.31 36.55
N PRO A 406 7.11 5.26 35.75
CA PRO A 406 8.33 5.04 34.99
C PRO A 406 9.57 4.87 35.88
N MET A 407 9.47 5.13 37.19
CA MET A 407 10.56 5.05 38.17
C MET A 407 11.87 5.64 37.63
N MET A 408 11.80 6.84 37.03
CA MET A 408 12.98 7.43 36.36
C MET A 408 14.17 7.53 37.32
N ASP A 409 15.30 6.91 36.95
CA ASP A 409 16.62 7.25 37.48
C ASP A 409 17.01 8.61 36.88
N PRO A 410 17.33 9.66 37.67
CA PRO A 410 17.68 10.99 37.17
C PRO A 410 18.85 11.03 36.16
N LEU A 411 19.55 9.91 35.94
CA LEU A 411 20.72 9.79 35.08
C LEU A 411 20.52 8.91 33.83
N ALA A 412 19.34 8.31 33.64
CA ALA A 412 19.08 7.46 32.47
C ALA A 412 18.48 8.27 31.31
N ASP A 413 19.34 8.75 30.40
CA ASP A 413 18.94 9.18 29.05
C ASP A 413 18.70 7.91 28.21
N ASP A 414 17.42 7.52 28.04
CA ASP A 414 17.03 6.32 27.30
C ASP A 414 16.72 6.59 25.81
N GLY A 415 16.96 7.81 25.32
CA GLY A 415 16.83 8.16 23.91
C GLY A 415 15.39 8.13 23.37
N HIS A 416 14.40 7.88 24.24
CA HIS A 416 12.98 7.99 23.93
C HIS A 416 12.46 9.29 24.54
N SER A 417 12.69 10.41 23.84
CA SER A 417 12.28 11.72 24.34
C SER A 417 10.75 11.79 24.46
N HIS A 418 10.25 11.65 25.68
CA HIS A 418 8.94 12.15 26.09
C HIS A 418 9.03 13.68 26.13
N THR A 419 8.74 14.35 25.01
CA THR A 419 8.63 15.81 24.99
C THR A 419 7.17 16.22 25.15
N HIS A 420 6.96 17.00 26.21
CA HIS A 420 5.77 17.68 26.70
C HIS A 420 4.90 18.40 25.66
#